data_AF-A0A0P0SFE1-F1
#
_entry.id   AF-A0A0P0SFE1-F1
#
_cell.length_a   1.000
_cell.length_b   1.000
_cell.length_c   1.000
_cell.angle_alpha   90.00
_cell.angle_beta   90.00
_cell.angle_gamma   90.00
#
_symmetry.space_group_name_H-M   'P 1'
#
loop_
_entity.id
_entity.type
_entity.pdbx_description
1 polymer ?
#
loop_
_entity_poly.entity_id
_entity_poly.type
_entity_poly.pdbx_seq_one_letter_code
_entity_poly.pdbx_strand_id
1 'polypeptide(L)' 'MTEDRVLIRTAEAARALGVSPATLRRWARAGRVKPAERTLGGQDRWDLHDLREQVRRITEQGES' A
#
# COMPACT_ATOMS: atom_id res chain seq x y z
N MET A 1 15.46 -17.84 0.22
CA MET A 1 15.96 -16.62 0.88
C MET A 1 14.79 -15.68 1.00
N THR A 2 14.24 -15.52 2.20
CA THR A 2 13.19 -14.52 2.45
C THR A 2 13.92 -13.19 2.45
N GLU A 3 13.96 -12.50 1.31
CA GLU A 3 14.52 -11.16 1.23
C GLU A 3 13.92 -10.31 2.36
N ASP A 4 14.79 -9.61 3.08
CA ASP A 4 14.44 -8.71 4.18
C ASP A 4 13.59 -7.56 3.61
N ARG A 5 12.28 -7.82 3.48
CA ARG A 5 11.32 -6.84 2.98
C ARG A 5 11.04 -5.88 4.12
N VAL A 6 11.60 -4.68 4.02
CA VAL A 6 11.33 -3.62 4.98
C VAL A 6 9.87 -3.19 4.85
N LEU A 7 9.06 -3.63 5.81
CA LEU A 7 7.66 -3.25 5.91
C LEU A 7 7.50 -1.89 6.58
N ILE A 8 6.94 -0.93 5.85
CA ILE A 8 6.79 0.45 6.31
C ILE A 8 5.35 0.75 6.74
N ARG A 9 5.17 1.79 7.56
CA ARG A 9 3.84 2.21 8.02
C ARG A 9 3.07 2.92 6.91
N THR A 10 1.75 2.97 7.02
CA THR A 10 0.87 3.67 6.05
C THR A 10 1.29 5.11 5.78
N ALA A 11 1.78 5.85 6.78
CA ALA A 11 2.19 7.24 6.59
C ALA A 11 3.44 7.34 5.69
N GLU A 12 4.41 6.46 5.89
CA GLU A 12 5.65 6.38 5.10
C GLU A 12 5.34 5.93 3.68
N ALA A 13 4.51 4.90 3.53
CA ALA A 13 4.05 4.40 2.24
C ALA A 13 3.31 5.48 1.44
N ALA A 14 2.37 6.20 2.08
CA ALA A 14 1.63 7.28 1.45
C ALA A 14 2.55 8.42 1.00
N ARG A 15 3.51 8.81 1.85
CA ARG A 15 4.53 9.82 1.49
C ARG A 15 5.36 9.38 0.28
N ALA A 16 5.78 8.12 0.24
CA ALA A 16 6.56 7.57 -0.87
C ALA A 16 5.77 7.48 -2.20
N LEU A 17 4.44 7.47 -2.14
CA LEU A 17 3.54 7.53 -3.28
C LEU A 17 3.07 8.96 -3.62
N GLY A 18 3.41 9.96 -2.81
CA GLY A 18 2.91 11.33 -3.00
C GLY A 18 1.41 11.51 -2.72
N VAL A 19 0.80 10.64 -1.91
CA VAL A 19 -0.62 10.72 -1.54
C VAL A 19 -0.80 10.92 -0.04
N SER A 20 -2.01 11.31 0.37
CA SER A 20 -2.33 11.40 1.80
C SER A 20 -2.46 10.00 2.44
N PRO A 21 -2.11 9.82 3.72
CA PRO A 21 -2.36 8.55 4.42
C PRO A 21 -3.84 8.15 4.44
N ALA A 22 -4.76 9.13 4.43
CA ALA A 22 -6.20 8.88 4.34
C ALA A 22 -6.59 8.27 2.98
N THR A 23 -6.00 8.76 1.89
CA THR A 23 -6.16 8.22 0.53
C THR A 23 -5.73 6.75 0.48
N LEU A 24 -4.54 6.44 0.98
CA LEU A 24 -4.02 5.06 0.99
C LEU A 24 -4.92 4.14 1.84
N ARG A 25 -5.37 4.58 3.02
CA ARG A 25 -6.34 3.81 3.84
C ARG A 25 -7.67 3.58 3.11
N ARG A 26 -8.15 4.58 2.36
CA ARG A 26 -9.38 4.45 1.57
C ARG A 26 -9.23 3.42 0.46
N TRP A 27 -8.10 3.40 -0.24
CA TRP A 27 -7.81 2.37 -1.24
C TRP A 27 -7.74 0.98 -0.62
N ALA A 28 -7.08 0.85 0.53
CA ALA A 28 -6.99 -0.41 1.27
C ALA A 28 -8.37 -0.93 1.70
N ARG A 29 -9.21 -0.06 2.27
CA ARG A 29 -10.59 -0.40 2.67
C ARG A 29 -11.48 -0.75 1.49
N ALA A 30 -11.25 -0.14 0.33
CA ALA A 30 -11.95 -0.44 -0.91
C ALA A 30 -11.41 -1.69 -1.62
N GLY A 31 -10.40 -2.37 -1.08
CA GLY A 31 -9.78 -3.54 -1.70
C GLY A 31 -8.97 -3.24 -2.97
N ARG A 32 -8.69 -1.96 -3.26
CA ARG A 32 -7.90 -1.54 -4.43
C ARG A 32 -6.42 -1.81 -4.29
N VAL A 33 -5.93 -1.78 -3.05
CA VAL A 33 -4.57 -2.18 -2.68
C VAL A 33 -4.64 -3.02 -1.40
N LYS A 34 -3.66 -3.88 -1.19
CA LYS A 34 -3.57 -4.82 -0.08
C LYS A 34 -2.26 -4.58 0.67
N PRO A 35 -2.28 -4.39 2.00
CA PRO A 35 -1.07 -4.35 2.79
C PRO A 35 -0.43 -5.74 2.85
N ALA A 36 0.90 -5.78 2.98
CA ALA A 36 1.65 -7.03 3.11
C ALA A 36 1.32 -7.72 4.45
N GLU A 37 1.14 -6.93 5.51
CA GLU A 37 0.74 -7.43 6.82
C GLU A 37 -0.21 -6.42 7.50
N ARG A 38 -1.09 -6.94 8.37
CA ARG A 38 -1.83 -6.14 9.34
C ARG A 38 -1.45 -6.60 10.73
N THR A 39 -0.95 -5.68 11.55
CA THR A 39 -0.58 -6.00 12.93
C THR A 39 -1.82 -6.28 13.78
N LEU A 40 -1.64 -6.96 14.92
CA LEU A 40 -2.72 -7.22 15.88
C LEU A 40 -3.44 -5.94 16.36
N GLY A 41 -2.72 -4.80 16.41
CA GLY A 41 -3.29 -3.48 16.71
C GLY A 41 -4.02 -2.81 15.54
N GLY A 42 -4.25 -3.52 14.43
CA GLY A 42 -4.97 -3.02 13.26
C GLY A 42 -4.17 -2.04 12.38
N GLN A 43 -2.85 -1.99 12.53
CA GLN A 43 -2.01 -1.13 11.69
C GLN A 43 -1.57 -1.86 10.43
N ASP A 44 -1.69 -1.20 9.28
CA ASP A 44 -1.21 -1.72 8.02
C ASP A 44 0.32 -1.59 7.90
N ARG A 45 0.92 -2.60 7.31
CA ARG A 45 2.33 -2.69 6.96
C ARG A 45 2.46 -2.96 5.48
N TRP A 46 3.31 -2.17 4.83
CA TRP A 46 3.38 -2.11 3.37
C TRP A 46 4.77 -2.50 2.90
N ASP A 47 4.82 -3.38 1.93
CA ASP A 47 5.96 -3.50 1.04
C ASP A 47 5.83 -2.39 0.00
N LEU A 48 6.83 -1.49 -0.08
CA LEU A 48 6.76 -0.33 -0.97
C LEU A 48 6.82 -0.72 -2.46
N HIS A 49 7.55 -1.78 -2.80
CA HIS A 49 7.65 -2.26 -4.17
C HIS A 49 6.30 -2.85 -4.61
N ASP A 50 5.75 -3.78 -3.84
CA ASP A 50 4.44 -4.38 -4.13
C ASP A 50 3.33 -3.33 -4.16
N LEU A 51 3.34 -2.37 -3.23
CA LEU A 51 2.35 -1.29 -3.22
C LEU A 51 2.42 -0.44 -4.51
N ARG A 52 3.61 -0.14 -5.04
CA ARG A 52 3.75 0.61 -6.30
C ARG A 52 3.18 -0.18 -7.48
N GLU A 53 3.43 -1.49 -7.54
CA GLU A 53 2.86 -2.37 -8.57
C GLU A 53 1.33 -2.45 -8.48
N GLN A 54 0.78 -2.48 -7.27
CA GLN A 54 -0.66 -2.42 -7.07
C GLN A 54 -1.25 -1.07 -7.51
N VAL A 55 -0.60 0.04 -7.17
CA VAL A 55 -1.05 1.39 -7.57
C VAL A 55 -0.98 1.57 -9.09
N ARG A 56 0.04 1.03 -9.75
CA ARG A 56 0.14 1.05 -11.20
C ARG A 56 -1.03 0.31 -11.86
N ARG A 57 -1.39 -0.87 -11.34
CA ARG A 57 -2.54 -1.64 -11.83
C ARG A 57 -3.86 -0.87 -11.69
N ILE A 58 -4.10 -0.15 -10.60
CA ILE A 58 -5.36 0.62 -10.46
C ILE A 58 -5.44 1.80 -11.43
N THR A 59 -4.32 2.41 -11.79
CA THR A 59 -4.29 3.53 -12.75
C THR A 59 -4.43 3.06 -14.19
N GLU A 60 -3.85 1.91 -14.53
CA GLU A 60 -3.97 1.32 -15.88
C GLU A 60 -5.37 0.75 -16.16
N GLN A 61 -6.12 0.35 -15.12
CA GLN A 61 -7.46 -0.24 -15.23
C GLN A 61 -8.59 0.81 -15.21
N GLY A 62 -8.28 2.09 -15.01
CA GLY A 62 -9.25 3.19 -15.02
C GLY A 62 -9.48 3.82 -16.40
N GLU A 63 -8.66 3.47 -17.38
CA GLU A 63 -8.70 3.94 -18.76
C GLU A 63 -9.36 2.84 -19.63
N SER A 64 -10.65 2.61 -19.48
CA SER A 64 -11.47 1.76 -20.37
C SER A 64 -12.92 2.23 -20.37
#